data_AF-A0ABD1PDP5-F1
#
_entry.id   AF-A0ABD1PDP5-F1
#
_cell.length_a   1.000
_cell.length_b   1.000
_cell.length_c   1.000
_cell.angle_alpha   90.00
_cell.angle_beta   90.00
_cell.angle_gamma   90.00
#
_symmetry.space_group_name_H-M   'P 1'
#
loop_
_entity.id
_entity.type
_entity.pdbx_description
1 polymer ?
#
loop_
_entity_poly.entity_id
_entity_poly.type
_entity_poly.pdbx_seq_one_letter_code
_entity_poly.pdbx_strand_id
1 'polypeptide(L)'
;MAQYCCSNSVPRRVLVVSSPSAAEECLSKNDIVFANQPRLIAGKHIGNNYTTMGWAPYGDHWRNLRRVSSIELLSTHRLQMLQHIRTDEVNAMMKRLYRASKAHQMVDMKTAFFELTMNVMMRMIAGKTFCFLI
;
A
#
# COMPACT_ATOMS: atom_id res chain seq x y z
N MET A 1 -11.91 -20.86 -11.43
CA MET A 1 -11.60 -20.98 -12.86
C MET A 1 -10.86 -19.73 -13.29
N ALA A 2 -9.83 -19.84 -14.12
CA ALA A 2 -9.18 -18.66 -14.69
C ALA A 2 -9.91 -18.33 -16.00
N GLN A 3 -10.53 -17.15 -16.08
CA GLN A 3 -11.27 -16.73 -17.26
C GLN A 3 -10.45 -15.71 -18.05
N TYR A 4 -10.26 -15.96 -19.34
CA TYR A 4 -9.70 -14.96 -20.23
C TYR A 4 -10.76 -13.88 -20.46
N CYS A 5 -10.44 -12.64 -20.09
CA CYS A 5 -11.25 -11.48 -20.45
C CYS A 5 -10.54 -10.72 -21.57
N CYS A 6 -11.07 -10.81 -22.78
CA CYS A 6 -10.79 -9.82 -23.82
C CYS A 6 -11.55 -8.55 -23.46
N SER A 7 -10.87 -7.55 -22.90
CA SER A 7 -11.46 -6.22 -22.78
C SER A 7 -11.37 -5.54 -24.14
N ASN A 8 -12.51 -5.27 -24.78
CA ASN A 8 -12.59 -4.65 -26.11
C ASN A 8 -12.06 -3.19 -26.16
N SER A 9 -11.60 -2.64 -25.03
CA SER A 9 -11.10 -1.26 -24.90
C SER A 9 -9.58 -1.16 -24.70
N VAL A 10 -8.85 -2.27 -24.52
CA VAL A 10 -7.38 -2.26 -24.36
C VAL A 10 -6.77 -3.46 -25.09
N PRO A 11 -5.74 -3.30 -25.94
CA PRO A 11 -5.12 -4.39 -26.72
C PRO A 11 -4.26 -5.35 -25.87
N ARG A 12 -4.57 -5.53 -24.58
CA ARG A 12 -3.81 -6.34 -23.64
C ARG A 12 -4.63 -7.55 -23.23
N ARG A 13 -4.05 -8.74 -23.38
CA ARG A 13 -4.63 -9.99 -22.88
C ARG A 13 -4.65 -9.94 -21.34
N VAL A 14 -5.81 -10.20 -20.76
CA VAL A 14 -6.01 -10.23 -19.31
C VAL A 14 -6.56 -11.60 -18.91
N LEU A 15 -5.95 -12.18 -17.87
CA LEU A 15 -6.43 -13.39 -17.22
C LEU A 15 -7.02 -13.01 -15.86
N VAL A 16 -8.30 -13.31 -15.65
CA VAL A 16 -8.98 -13.09 -14.37
C VAL A 16 -8.92 -14.38 -13.56
N VAL A 17 -8.28 -14.32 -12.39
CA VAL A 17 -8.18 -15.44 -11.45
C VAL A 17 -9.22 -15.25 -10.35
N SER A 18 -10.25 -16.11 -10.33
CA SER A 18 -11.42 -15.96 -9.43
C SER A 18 -11.65 -17.14 -8.49
N SER A 19 -10.66 -18.05 -8.33
CA SER A 19 -10.74 -19.16 -7.38
C SER A 19 -9.47 -19.29 -6.54
N PRO A 20 -9.59 -19.65 -5.24
CA PRO A 20 -8.42 -19.80 -4.35
C PRO A 20 -7.35 -20.75 -4.88
N SER A 21 -7.74 -21.91 -5.42
CA SER A 21 -6.81 -22.89 -5.99
C SER A 21 -5.99 -22.35 -7.17
N ALA A 22 -6.61 -21.53 -8.02
CA ALA A 22 -5.93 -20.89 -9.14
C ALA A 22 -5.03 -19.72 -8.67
N ALA A 23 -5.45 -19.00 -7.62
CA ALA A 23 -4.61 -17.98 -7.01
C ALA A 23 -3.37 -18.59 -6.35
N GLU A 24 -3.49 -19.74 -5.69
CA GLU A 24 -2.36 -20.49 -5.13
C GLU A 24 -1.38 -20.96 -6.22
N GLU A 25 -1.90 -21.43 -7.35
CA GLU A 25 -1.07 -21.81 -8.49
C GLU A 25 -0.27 -20.62 -9.05
N CYS A 26 -0.88 -19.44 -9.17
CA CYS A 26 -0.23 -18.24 -9.69
C CYS A 26 0.71 -17.58 -8.67
N LEU A 27 0.32 -17.48 -7.40
CA LEU A 27 0.98 -16.64 -6.40
C LEU A 27 1.89 -17.43 -5.44
N SER A 28 1.86 -18.76 -5.48
CA SER A 28 2.75 -19.62 -4.70
C SER A 28 3.64 -20.46 -5.61
N LYS A 29 3.04 -21.29 -6.49
CA LYS A 29 3.81 -22.25 -7.31
C LYS A 29 4.56 -21.58 -8.46
N ASN A 30 3.96 -20.54 -9.05
CA ASN A 30 4.49 -19.80 -10.19
C ASN A 30 4.73 -18.31 -9.86
N ASP A 31 4.97 -18.01 -8.59
CA ASP A 31 5.01 -16.64 -8.05
C ASP A 31 5.97 -15.71 -8.83
N ILE A 32 7.16 -16.20 -9.21
CA ILE A 32 8.15 -15.43 -9.99
C ILE A 32 7.64 -15.11 -11.40
N VAL A 33 6.94 -16.06 -12.05
CA VAL A 33 6.39 -15.87 -13.41
C VAL A 33 5.35 -14.74 -13.41
N PHE A 34 4.53 -14.69 -12.37
CA PHE A 34 3.48 -13.68 -12.19
C PHE A 34 3.91 -12.45 -11.37
N ALA A 35 5.18 -12.36 -10.94
CA ALA A 35 5.65 -11.25 -10.12
C ALA A 35 5.82 -9.92 -10.89
N ASN A 36 5.90 -9.98 -12.22
CA ASN A 36 6.11 -8.79 -13.05
C ASN A 36 4.84 -7.95 -13.19
N GLN A 37 4.97 -6.64 -12.97
CA GLN A 37 3.88 -5.70 -13.17
C GLN A 37 3.73 -5.32 -14.66
N PRO A 38 2.49 -5.17 -15.16
CA PRO A 38 2.27 -4.64 -16.50
C PRO A 38 2.88 -3.25 -16.66
N ARG A 39 3.54 -2.98 -17.81
CA ARG A 39 4.11 -1.66 -18.10
C ARG A 39 3.00 -0.63 -18.37
N LEU A 40 2.54 0.02 -17.31
CA LEU A 40 1.59 1.14 -17.37
C LEU A 40 2.34 2.48 -17.48
N ILE A 41 1.74 3.47 -18.14
CA ILE A 41 2.30 4.84 -18.24
C ILE A 41 2.61 5.42 -16.86
N ALA A 42 1.81 5.09 -15.84
CA ALA A 42 2.05 5.46 -14.45
C ALA A 42 3.41 4.96 -13.93
N GLY A 43 3.86 3.75 -14.29
CA GLY A 43 5.18 3.25 -13.90
C GLY A 43 6.32 4.05 -14.50
N LYS A 44 6.12 4.66 -15.68
CA LYS A 44 7.10 5.56 -16.29
C LYS A 44 7.22 6.88 -15.52
N HIS A 45 6.10 7.52 -15.21
CA HIS A 45 6.10 8.89 -14.64
C HIS A 45 6.10 8.91 -13.11
N ILE A 46 5.28 8.09 -12.46
CA ILE A 46 5.19 7.99 -10.99
C ILE A 46 6.24 7.02 -10.47
N GLY A 47 6.47 5.92 -11.19
CA GLY A 47 7.43 4.89 -10.81
C GLY A 47 8.89 5.18 -11.16
N ASN A 48 9.23 6.43 -11.50
CA ASN A 48 10.56 6.85 -11.92
C ASN A 48 11.18 5.90 -12.97
N ASN A 49 10.51 5.74 -14.10
CA ASN A 49 10.89 4.78 -15.14
C ASN A 49 11.00 3.32 -14.64
N TYR A 50 10.00 2.87 -13.88
CA TYR A 50 9.88 1.50 -13.37
C TYR A 50 11.02 1.08 -12.43
N THR A 51 11.55 2.00 -11.61
CA THR A 51 12.61 1.67 -10.65
C THR A 51 12.12 1.53 -9.22
N THR A 52 10.90 1.97 -8.90
CA THR A 52 10.36 1.86 -7.53
C THR A 52 9.84 0.45 -7.25
N MET A 53 9.76 0.07 -5.97
CA MET A 53 9.37 -1.27 -5.53
C MET A 53 8.01 -1.74 -6.09
N GLY A 54 7.08 -0.82 -6.32
CA GLY A 54 5.75 -1.13 -6.87
C GLY A 54 5.71 -1.28 -8.41
N TRP A 55 6.73 -0.84 -9.13
CA TRP A 55 6.75 -0.83 -10.61
C TRP A 55 7.91 -1.59 -11.24
N ALA A 56 8.97 -1.86 -10.47
CA ALA A 56 10.14 -2.56 -10.98
C ALA A 56 9.80 -4.01 -11.35
N PRO A 57 10.28 -4.51 -12.50
CA PRO A 57 10.15 -5.91 -12.85
C PRO A 57 10.93 -6.77 -11.83
N TYR A 58 10.49 -8.01 -11.67
CA TYR A 58 11.19 -8.96 -10.84
C TYR A 58 12.62 -9.16 -11.36
N GLY A 59 13.58 -9.09 -10.45
CA GLY A 59 15.01 -9.14 -10.74
C GLY A 59 15.82 -8.70 -9.53
N ASP A 60 17.13 -8.60 -9.67
CA ASP A 60 18.03 -8.28 -8.55
C ASP A 60 17.72 -6.94 -7.91
N HIS A 61 17.39 -5.92 -8.72
CA HIS A 61 17.00 -4.60 -8.24
C HIS A 61 15.76 -4.66 -7.34
N TRP A 62 14.68 -5.29 -7.83
CA TRP A 62 13.44 -5.42 -7.04
C TRP A 62 13.65 -6.29 -5.79
N ARG A 63 14.43 -7.37 -5.89
CA ARG A 63 14.76 -8.24 -4.74
C ARG A 63 15.53 -7.47 -3.67
N ASN A 64 16.48 -6.62 -4.07
CA ASN A 64 17.23 -5.77 -3.16
C ASN A 64 16.32 -4.73 -2.48
N LEU A 65 15.49 -4.02 -3.24
CA LEU A 65 14.51 -3.08 -2.69
C LEU A 65 13.59 -3.75 -1.67
N ARG A 66 13.08 -4.94 -1.98
CA ARG A 66 12.24 -5.72 -1.07
C ARG A 66 12.98 -6.10 0.19
N ARG A 67 14.22 -6.59 0.07
CA ARG A 67 15.07 -6.97 1.22
C ARG A 67 15.29 -5.78 2.14
N VAL A 68 15.75 -4.65 1.61
CA VAL A 68 16.00 -3.43 2.40
C VAL A 68 14.71 -2.96 3.07
N SER A 69 13.59 -2.91 2.35
CA SER A 69 12.32 -2.47 2.92
C SER A 69 11.84 -3.39 4.04
N SER A 70 11.98 -4.70 3.87
CA SER A 70 11.58 -5.68 4.89
C SER A 70 12.44 -5.60 6.16
N ILE A 71 13.75 -5.34 6.03
CA ILE A 71 14.66 -5.33 7.18
C ILE A 71 14.63 -3.97 7.88
N GLU A 72 14.74 -2.88 7.12
CA GLU A 72 14.97 -1.55 7.68
C GLU A 72 13.66 -0.83 8.06
N LEU A 73 12.58 -1.09 7.31
CA LEU A 73 11.32 -0.35 7.47
C LEU A 73 10.23 -1.20 8.13
N LEU A 74 10.10 -2.45 7.71
CA LEU A 74 8.96 -3.31 8.06
C LEU A 74 9.33 -4.48 8.99
N SER A 75 10.53 -4.48 9.57
CA SER A 75 10.93 -5.52 10.52
C SER A 75 10.14 -5.40 11.82
N THR A 76 9.92 -6.52 12.50
CA THR A 76 9.23 -6.56 13.80
C THR A 76 9.85 -5.58 14.79
N HIS A 77 11.18 -5.53 14.85
CA HIS A 77 11.91 -4.58 15.68
C HIS A 77 11.58 -3.12 15.34
N ARG A 78 11.62 -2.74 14.05
CA ARG A 78 11.28 -1.38 13.63
C ARG A 78 9.82 -1.03 13.94
N LEU A 79 8.91 -1.97 13.71
CA LEU A 79 7.49 -1.79 13.99
C LEU A 79 7.16 -1.65 15.48
N GLN A 80 7.92 -2.32 16.35
CA GLN A 80 7.83 -2.20 17.81
C GLN A 80 8.41 -0.85 18.29
N MET A 81 9.59 -0.46 17.81
CA MET A 81 10.16 0.86 18.15
C MET A 81 9.22 2.02 17.79
N LEU A 82 8.55 1.91 16.64
CA LEU A 82 7.59 2.92 16.16
C LEU A 82 6.13 2.67 16.61
N GLN A 83 5.89 1.72 17.52
CA GLN A 83 4.52 1.38 17.95
C GLN A 83 3.80 2.59 18.57
N HIS A 84 4.53 3.40 19.34
CA HIS A 84 3.99 4.60 19.99
C HIS A 84 3.34 5.56 18.98
N ILE A 85 3.87 5.69 17.76
CA ILE A 85 3.30 6.55 16.71
C ILE A 85 1.87 6.13 16.37
N ARG A 86 1.64 4.82 16.17
CA ARG A 86 0.29 4.32 15.86
C ARG A 86 -0.66 4.54 17.02
N THR A 87 -0.21 4.28 18.25
CA THR A 87 -1.00 4.52 19.46
C THR A 87 -1.36 6.00 19.61
N ASP A 88 -0.41 6.91 19.40
CA ASP A 88 -0.62 8.36 19.49
C ASP A 88 -1.65 8.85 18.46
N GLU A 89 -1.50 8.46 17.19
CA GLU A 89 -2.39 8.92 16.11
C GLU A 89 -3.81 8.35 16.27
N VAL A 90 -3.94 7.09 16.70
CA VAL A 90 -5.24 6.50 17.03
C VAL A 90 -5.87 7.26 18.21
N ASN A 91 -5.12 7.54 19.27
CA ASN A 91 -5.60 8.32 20.40
C ASN A 91 -6.03 9.74 20.00
N ALA A 92 -5.28 10.39 19.10
CA ALA A 92 -5.62 11.70 18.58
C ALA A 92 -6.91 11.68 17.75
N MET A 93 -7.09 10.67 16.89
CA MET A 93 -8.34 10.46 16.16
C MET A 93 -9.52 10.22 17.13
N MET A 94 -9.36 9.35 18.12
CA MET A 94 -10.40 9.06 19.11
C MET A 94 -10.81 10.29 19.91
N LYS A 95 -9.85 11.14 20.33
CA LYS A 95 -10.14 12.42 20.99
C LYS A 95 -10.93 13.37 20.08
N ARG A 96 -10.62 13.43 18.78
CA ARG A 96 -11.36 14.24 17.80
C ARG A 96 -12.79 13.72 17.63
N LEU A 97 -12.96 12.41 17.47
CA LEU A 97 -14.27 11.77 17.35
C LEU A 97 -15.12 11.97 18.61
N TYR A 98 -14.52 11.85 19.80
CA TYR A 98 -15.22 12.08 21.06
C TYR A 98 -15.73 13.52 21.18
N ARG A 99 -14.93 14.51 20.79
CA ARG A 99 -15.34 15.92 20.77
C ARG A 99 -16.46 16.18 19.76
N ALA A 100 -16.34 15.63 18.56
CA ALA A 100 -17.39 15.73 17.54
C ALA A 100 -18.71 15.10 18.03
N SER A 101 -18.63 13.94 18.69
CA SER A 101 -19.78 13.29 19.31
C SER A 101 -20.44 14.16 20.38
N LYS A 102 -19.65 14.79 21.28
CA LYS A 102 -20.18 15.74 22.27
C LYS A 102 -20.87 16.94 21.62
N ALA A 103 -20.36 17.41 20.50
CA ALA A 103 -20.96 18.47 19.70
C ALA A 103 -22.11 18.00 18.79
N HIS A 104 -22.49 16.72 18.83
CA HIS A 104 -23.47 16.10 17.93
C HIS A 104 -23.16 16.35 16.43
N GLN A 105 -21.87 16.46 16.10
CA GLN A 105 -21.40 16.72 14.76
C GLN A 105 -21.21 15.42 13.99
N MET A 106 -21.67 15.38 12.74
CA MET A 106 -21.38 14.29 11.82
C MET A 106 -19.92 14.34 11.37
N VAL A 107 -19.26 13.17 11.34
CA VAL A 107 -17.88 13.04 10.89
C VAL A 107 -17.83 12.16 9.65
N ASP A 108 -17.13 12.60 8.61
CA ASP A 108 -16.78 11.74 7.48
C ASP A 108 -15.66 10.77 7.89
N MET A 109 -16.04 9.53 8.13
CA MET A 109 -15.10 8.48 8.54
C MET A 109 -14.09 8.14 7.45
N LYS A 110 -14.40 8.33 6.16
CA LYS A 110 -13.45 8.09 5.07
C LYS A 110 -12.26 9.04 5.20
N THR A 111 -12.55 10.32 5.39
CA THR A 111 -11.53 11.35 5.61
C THR A 111 -10.76 11.11 6.91
N ALA A 112 -11.44 10.77 8.00
CA ALA A 112 -10.78 10.49 9.28
C ALA A 112 -9.78 9.32 9.21
N PHE A 113 -10.13 8.21 8.56
CA PHE A 113 -9.22 7.07 8.39
C PHE A 113 -8.08 7.38 7.42
N PHE A 114 -8.34 8.17 6.38
CA PHE A 114 -7.29 8.63 5.46
C PHE A 114 -6.26 9.49 6.19
N GLU A 115 -6.70 10.46 7.00
CA GLU A 115 -5.83 11.28 7.84
C GLU A 115 -5.01 10.43 8.82
N LEU A 116 -5.65 9.49 9.52
CA LEU A 116 -4.95 8.58 10.43
C LEU A 116 -3.82 7.84 9.69
N THR A 117 -4.12 7.26 8.53
CA THR A 117 -3.15 6.48 7.76
C THR A 117 -1.99 7.35 7.29
N MET A 118 -2.28 8.55 6.76
CA MET A 118 -1.26 9.49 6.31
C MET A 118 -0.38 10.01 7.45
N ASN A 119 -0.98 10.37 8.59
CA ASN A 119 -0.22 10.81 9.78
C ASN A 119 0.73 9.72 10.28
N VAL A 120 0.24 8.48 10.38
CA VAL A 120 1.07 7.34 10.80
C VAL A 120 2.23 7.15 9.83
N MET A 121 1.96 7.08 8.51
CA MET A 121 3.01 6.88 7.52
C MET A 121 4.05 8.01 7.54
N MET A 122 3.61 9.27 7.60
CA MET A 122 4.51 10.42 7.62
C MET A 122 5.38 10.47 8.87
N ARG A 123 4.82 10.15 10.05
CA ARG A 123 5.62 10.07 11.28
C ARG A 123 6.60 8.92 11.25
N MET A 124 6.21 7.77 10.69
CA MET A 124 7.09 6.60 10.59
C MET A 124 8.25 6.82 9.61
N ILE A 125 8.01 7.55 8.50
CA ILE A 125 9.00 7.77 7.42
C ILE A 125 9.84 9.02 7.67
N ALA A 126 9.20 10.16 7.92
CA ALA A 126 9.84 11.48 8.00
C ALA A 126 10.05 11.98 9.43
N GLY A 127 9.55 11.28 10.45
CA GLY A 127 9.58 11.73 11.85
C GLY A 127 8.68 12.94 12.12
N LYS A 128 7.81 13.32 11.17
CA LYS A 128 6.91 14.48 11.25
C LYS A 128 5.45 14.07 11.06
N THR A 129 4.53 14.75 11.73
CA THR A 129 3.10 14.63 11.45
C THR A 129 2.80 15.13 10.04
N PHE A 130 1.83 14.49 9.36
CA PHE A 130 1.30 15.05 8.11
C PHE A 130 0.54 16.33 8.47
N CYS A 131 1.04 17.45 7.98
CA CYS A 131 0.38 18.73 8.16
C CYS A 131 -0.42 18.99 6.89
N PHE A 132 -1.75 18.89 6.98
CA PHE A 132 -2.61 19.51 5.98
C PHE A 132 -2.44 21.02 6.16
N LEU A 133 -1.68 21.66 5.26
CA LEU A 133 -1.91 23.07 4.99
C LEU A 133 -3.19 23.13 4.15
N ILE A 134 -4.34 23.19 4.83
CA ILE A 134 -5.60 23.89 4.48
C ILE A 134 -6.39 23.98 5.78
#